data_AF-A0A6H0KIM7-F1
#
_entry.id   AF-A0A6H0KIM7-F1
#
_cell.length_a   1.000
_cell.length_b   1.000
_cell.length_c   1.000
_cell.angle_alpha   90.00
_cell.angle_beta   90.00
_cell.angle_gamma   90.00
#
_symmetry.space_group_name_H-M   'P 1'
#
loop_
_entity.id
_entity.type
_entity.pdbx_description
1 polymer ?
#
loop_
_entity_poly.entity_id
_entity_poly.type
_entity_poly.pdbx_seq_one_letter_code
_entity_poly.pdbx_strand_id
1 'polypeptide(L)'
;MKTEEQHMQEQDYEYALRALDDWKFRQSEEFIAWLEEESHYALFREIMDSREALMNLSPQMAPDVEKAWKRVDPHHQTSSFRKYYLWAASAAAIALLVIGYSFFSTTEENPYTEVAVVFPASERVQSIELQTGDGQIVPVTSEANKHLLAKTGAQLENESLRYQHVTEAEEPVATHILSTPRGKNFKIVLEDGTEVWLNAESKLHYPNRFAGKERRVELEGEAFFHVAKDAGRPFIVKSGTAETRVLGTEFNFRSYPHESRHVTLVSGSVIVSDTQKENELQLHPGEDAPLDENDSMLIPRKVDINEYVAWKEDLFCFREAQLVEIMKAIGRWYNLSIVFADEASMHYHFNFWAERTDQPEQVLKLLNQVGKVKATLEGNRITISKL
;
A
#
# COMPACT_ATOMS: atom_id res chain seq x y z
N MET A 1 13.80 49.20 -13.14
CA MET A 1 14.57 48.13 -13.82
C MET A 1 14.78 47.04 -12.78
N LYS A 2 13.98 45.97 -12.81
CA LYS A 2 14.35 44.73 -12.10
C LYS A 2 15.67 44.27 -12.72
N THR A 3 16.67 43.99 -11.91
CA THR A 3 17.99 43.52 -12.35
C THR A 3 17.83 42.16 -13.04
N GLU A 4 18.68 41.84 -14.01
CA GLU A 4 18.64 40.59 -14.79
C GLU A 4 18.55 39.33 -13.90
N GLU A 5 19.23 39.36 -12.75
CA GLU A 5 19.15 38.31 -11.69
C GLU A 5 17.74 38.12 -11.10
N GLN A 6 16.97 39.18 -10.90
CA GLN A 6 15.61 39.08 -10.35
C GLN A 6 14.62 38.47 -11.35
N HIS A 7 14.91 38.58 -12.65
CA HIS A 7 14.05 38.03 -13.69
C HIS A 7 14.34 36.53 -13.92
N MET A 8 15.61 36.14 -13.80
CA MET A 8 16.04 34.74 -13.83
C MET A 8 15.45 33.94 -12.66
N GLN A 9 15.51 34.49 -11.45
CA GLN A 9 14.98 33.86 -10.24
C GLN A 9 13.44 33.69 -10.24
N GLU A 10 12.72 34.58 -10.93
CA GLU A 10 11.26 34.52 -11.10
C GLU A 10 10.86 33.43 -12.12
N GLN A 11 11.68 33.18 -13.14
CA GLN A 11 11.45 32.09 -14.10
C GLN A 11 11.69 30.71 -13.47
N ASP A 12 12.76 30.55 -12.69
CA ASP A 12 13.07 29.29 -12.00
C ASP A 12 11.99 28.92 -10.98
N TYR A 13 11.41 29.92 -10.30
CA TYR A 13 10.31 29.73 -9.37
C TYR A 13 9.03 29.24 -10.06
N GLU A 14 8.63 29.89 -11.16
CA GLU A 14 7.48 29.48 -11.97
C GLU A 14 7.68 28.08 -12.59
N TYR A 15 8.92 27.77 -12.99
CA TYR A 15 9.29 26.46 -13.53
C TYR A 15 9.18 25.36 -12.46
N ALA A 16 9.66 25.63 -11.24
CA ALA A 16 9.51 24.75 -10.08
C ALA A 16 8.04 24.56 -9.67
N LEU A 17 7.24 25.63 -9.68
CA LEU A 17 5.80 25.58 -9.38
C LEU A 17 5.03 24.77 -10.43
N ARG A 18 5.34 24.95 -11.72
CA ARG A 18 4.76 24.14 -12.80
C ARG A 18 5.04 22.65 -12.59
N ALA A 19 6.28 22.32 -12.22
CA ALA A 19 6.63 20.94 -11.88
C ALA A 19 5.85 20.42 -10.67
N LEU A 20 5.58 21.23 -9.67
CA LEU A 20 4.73 20.84 -8.53
C LEU A 20 3.29 20.51 -8.91
N ASP A 21 2.73 21.14 -9.93
CA ASP A 21 1.34 20.92 -10.35
C ASP A 21 1.19 19.89 -11.49
N ASP A 22 2.23 19.72 -12.31
CA ASP A 22 2.26 18.75 -13.42
C ASP A 22 3.31 17.67 -13.19
N TRP A 23 2.88 16.50 -12.72
CA TRP A 23 3.78 15.38 -12.45
C TRP A 23 4.37 14.76 -13.72
N LYS A 24 3.72 14.88 -14.88
CA LYS A 24 4.29 14.37 -16.15
C LYS A 24 5.46 15.23 -16.59
N PHE A 25 5.38 16.53 -16.31
CA PHE A 25 6.49 17.44 -16.52
C PHE A 25 7.71 17.09 -15.67
N ARG A 26 7.51 16.60 -14.43
CA ARG A 26 8.62 16.13 -13.57
C ARG A 26 9.39 14.93 -14.12
N GLN A 27 8.78 14.16 -15.01
CA GLN A 27 9.40 13.01 -15.65
C GLN A 27 10.07 13.36 -16.99
N SER A 28 9.96 14.63 -17.43
CA SER A 28 10.65 15.07 -18.64
C SER A 28 12.16 15.11 -18.41
N GLU A 29 12.92 14.69 -19.43
CA GLU A 29 14.39 14.81 -19.41
C GLU A 29 14.83 16.26 -19.18
N GLU A 30 14.04 17.23 -19.64
CA GLU A 30 14.27 18.67 -19.44
C GLU A 30 14.22 19.07 -17.96
N PHE A 31 13.23 18.58 -17.20
CA PHE A 31 13.13 18.88 -15.77
C PHE A 31 14.18 18.14 -14.94
N ILE A 32 14.49 16.89 -15.31
CA ILE A 32 15.55 16.12 -14.65
C ILE A 32 16.91 16.79 -14.84
N ALA A 33 17.21 17.25 -16.05
CA ALA A 33 18.43 18.02 -16.33
C ALA A 33 18.47 19.36 -15.59
N TRP A 34 17.33 20.05 -15.45
CA TRP A 34 17.22 21.29 -14.68
C TRP A 34 17.56 21.10 -13.19
N LEU A 35 17.23 19.95 -12.61
CA LEU A 35 17.56 19.59 -11.23
C LEU A 35 19.03 19.22 -10.99
N GLU A 36 19.85 19.05 -12.03
CA GLU A 36 21.29 18.77 -11.86
C GLU A 36 22.04 19.97 -11.26
N GLU A 37 21.48 21.18 -11.38
CA GLU A 37 22.02 22.37 -10.72
C GLU A 37 21.62 22.43 -9.24
N GLU A 38 22.61 22.61 -8.36
CA GLU A 38 22.41 22.60 -6.90
C GLU A 38 21.44 23.69 -6.41
N SER A 39 21.43 24.85 -7.08
CA SER A 39 20.53 25.98 -6.82
C SER A 39 19.06 25.64 -7.12
N HIS A 40 18.77 25.01 -8.26
CA HIS A 40 17.43 24.59 -8.68
C HIS A 40 16.91 23.45 -7.82
N TYR A 41 17.77 22.50 -7.47
CA TYR A 41 17.42 21.41 -6.58
C TYR A 41 17.05 21.91 -5.18
N ALA A 42 17.84 22.84 -4.62
CA ALA A 42 17.56 23.46 -3.34
C ALA A 42 16.24 24.26 -3.36
N LEU A 43 16.01 25.05 -4.42
CA LEU A 43 14.78 25.80 -4.61
C LEU A 43 13.55 24.89 -4.70
N PHE A 44 13.61 23.85 -5.54
CA PHE A 44 12.50 22.92 -5.72
C PHE A 44 12.17 22.20 -4.41
N ARG A 45 13.20 21.77 -3.65
CA ARG A 45 13.04 21.16 -2.33
C ARG A 45 12.36 22.11 -1.34
N GLU A 46 12.80 23.37 -1.26
CA GLU A 46 12.21 24.38 -0.36
C GLU A 46 10.72 24.60 -0.64
N ILE A 47 10.32 24.62 -1.92
CA ILE A 47 8.91 24.80 -2.30
C ILE A 47 8.11 23.53 -1.98
N MET A 48 8.68 22.32 -2.17
CA MET A 48 8.03 21.07 -1.75
C MET A 48 7.79 21.04 -0.24
N ASP A 49 8.82 21.35 0.56
CA ASP A 49 8.76 21.35 2.03
C ASP A 49 7.74 22.39 2.53
N SER A 50 7.70 23.57 1.89
CA SER A 50 6.73 24.62 2.21
C SER A 50 5.30 24.21 1.87
N ARG A 51 5.08 23.55 0.72
CA ARG A 51 3.76 23.03 0.33
C ARG A 51 3.30 21.94 1.28
N GLU A 52 4.19 21.05 1.69
CA GLU A 52 3.91 20.02 2.68
C GLU A 52 3.57 20.60 4.05
N ALA A 53 4.32 21.61 4.51
CA ALA A 53 4.01 22.35 5.73
C ALA A 53 2.63 23.04 5.66
N LEU A 54 2.27 23.60 4.50
CA LEU A 54 0.96 24.19 4.25
C LEU A 54 -0.18 23.15 4.19
N MET A 55 0.05 21.98 3.63
CA MET A 55 -0.94 20.89 3.58
C MET A 55 -1.14 20.22 4.94
N ASN A 56 -0.14 20.26 5.82
CA ASN A 56 -0.23 19.80 7.21
C ASN A 56 -0.93 20.81 8.15
N LEU A 57 -1.17 22.04 7.71
CA LEU A 57 -1.98 23.02 8.44
C LEU A 57 -3.48 22.76 8.18
N SER A 58 -4.04 21.79 8.92
CA SER A 58 -5.49 21.64 9.00
C SER A 58 -6.15 22.94 9.54
N PRO A 59 -7.37 23.31 9.12
CA PRO A 59 -8.11 24.50 9.57
C PRO A 59 -8.39 24.57 11.08
N GLN A 60 -8.02 23.54 11.85
CA GLN A 60 -8.35 23.38 13.26
C GLN A 60 -7.31 23.97 14.22
N MET A 61 -6.23 24.57 13.71
CA MET A 61 -5.17 25.21 14.50
C MET A 61 -5.16 26.74 14.44
N ALA A 62 -6.23 27.38 13.95
CA ALA A 62 -6.41 28.81 14.22
C ALA A 62 -6.72 29.00 15.72
N PRO A 63 -5.90 29.71 16.51
CA PRO A 63 -6.26 29.99 17.89
C PRO A 63 -7.56 30.79 17.92
N ASP A 64 -8.50 30.34 18.76
CA ASP A 64 -9.76 31.06 19.03
C ASP A 64 -9.41 32.39 19.75
N VAL A 65 -9.22 33.42 18.93
CA VAL A 65 -8.83 34.77 19.36
C VAL A 65 -9.84 35.30 20.38
N GLU A 66 -11.12 34.93 20.28
CA GLU A 66 -12.19 35.40 21.15
C GLU A 66 -12.15 34.74 22.55
N LYS A 67 -11.69 33.49 22.64
CA LYS A 67 -11.35 32.84 23.93
C LYS A 67 -10.09 33.41 24.57
N ALA A 68 -9.11 33.85 23.77
CA ALA A 68 -7.86 34.43 24.28
C ALA A 68 -8.07 35.82 24.89
N TRP A 69 -8.94 36.65 24.31
CA TRP A 69 -9.26 37.98 24.86
C TRP A 69 -10.05 37.96 26.18
N LYS A 70 -10.80 36.88 26.47
CA LYS A 70 -11.54 36.73 27.74
C LYS A 70 -10.68 36.37 28.95
N ARG A 71 -9.38 36.10 28.77
CA ARG A 71 -8.44 35.81 29.88
C ARG A 71 -7.63 37.03 30.34
N VAL A 72 -7.86 38.19 29.75
CA VAL A 72 -7.19 39.44 30.14
C VAL A 72 -8.25 40.48 30.50
N ASP A 73 -8.74 40.40 31.74
CA ASP A 73 -9.46 41.51 32.38
C ASP A 73 -8.98 41.63 33.84
N PRO A 74 -8.26 42.70 34.22
CA PRO A 74 -7.76 42.86 35.57
C PRO A 74 -8.74 43.68 36.41
N HIS A 75 -9.29 43.08 37.46
CA HIS A 75 -9.89 43.85 38.56
C HIS A 75 -9.23 43.49 39.89
N HIS A 76 -8.35 44.38 40.33
CA HIS A 76 -7.84 44.45 41.69
C HIS A 76 -8.91 45.00 42.64
N GLN A 77 -9.12 44.35 43.78
CA GLN A 77 -9.46 45.05 45.02
C GLN A 77 -8.62 44.53 46.18
N THR A 78 -8.07 45.50 46.90
CA THR A 78 -7.19 45.36 48.06
C THR A 78 -7.99 45.10 49.32
N SER A 79 -7.51 44.25 50.23
CA SER A 79 -7.55 44.57 51.66
C SER A 79 -6.64 43.65 52.47
N SER A 80 -6.07 44.25 53.52
CA SER A 80 -4.96 43.78 54.34
C SER A 80 -5.36 42.73 55.37
N PHE A 81 -4.74 41.54 55.32
CA PHE A 81 -4.47 40.74 56.53
C PHE A 81 -3.12 40.06 56.41
N ARG A 82 -2.14 40.65 57.10
CA ARG A 82 -0.71 40.35 57.01
C ARG A 82 -0.30 39.51 58.23
N LYS A 83 0.43 38.42 57.96
CA LYS A 83 1.62 37.90 58.67
C LYS A 83 1.60 36.51 59.35
N TYR A 84 0.48 35.80 59.54
CA TYR A 84 0.54 34.42 60.08
C TYR A 84 0.42 33.29 59.05
N TYR A 85 -0.19 33.53 57.88
CA TYR A 85 -0.36 32.51 56.84
C TYR A 85 0.90 32.26 55.98
N LEU A 86 1.87 33.19 55.98
CA LEU A 86 3.07 33.07 55.14
C LEU A 86 4.03 31.96 55.59
N TRP A 87 4.00 31.55 56.87
CA TRP A 87 4.88 30.51 57.41
C TRP A 87 4.25 29.10 57.31
N ALA A 88 2.91 29.02 57.33
CA ALA A 88 2.19 27.77 57.10
C ALA A 88 2.05 27.43 55.60
N ALA A 89 1.91 28.44 54.74
CA ALA A 89 1.82 28.25 53.29
C ALA A 89 3.15 27.76 52.67
N SER A 90 4.30 28.15 53.23
CA SER A 90 5.60 27.67 52.75
C SER A 90 5.83 26.18 53.00
N ALA A 91 5.38 25.65 54.14
CA ALA A 91 5.48 24.22 54.45
C ALA A 91 4.52 23.37 53.59
N ALA A 92 3.30 23.85 53.36
CA ALA A 92 2.34 23.18 52.49
C ALA A 92 2.75 23.23 51.01
N ALA A 93 3.34 24.33 50.55
CA ALA A 93 3.85 24.46 49.17
C ALA A 93 5.05 23.54 48.93
N ILE A 94 5.97 23.39 49.89
CA ILE A 94 7.08 22.44 49.79
C ILE A 94 6.54 21.00 49.84
N ALA A 95 5.57 20.70 50.70
CA ALA A 95 4.94 19.38 50.72
C ALA A 95 4.22 19.06 49.41
N LEU A 96 3.51 20.02 48.79
CA LEU A 96 2.88 19.84 47.49
C LEU A 96 3.88 19.78 46.33
N LEU A 97 5.02 20.47 46.43
CA LEU A 97 6.11 20.34 45.46
C LEU A 97 6.85 19.02 45.61
N VAL A 98 7.01 18.49 46.83
CA VAL A 98 7.62 17.16 47.06
C VAL A 98 6.65 16.05 46.70
N ILE A 99 5.36 16.19 46.99
CA ILE A 99 4.32 15.25 46.56
C ILE A 99 4.17 15.32 45.04
N GLY A 100 4.13 16.52 44.45
CA GLY A 100 4.10 16.72 43.01
C GLY A 100 5.36 16.17 42.34
N TYR A 101 6.54 16.46 42.87
CA TYR A 101 7.80 15.89 42.38
C TYR A 101 7.80 14.37 42.53
N SER A 102 7.32 13.80 43.66
CA SER A 102 7.23 12.35 43.85
C SER A 102 6.22 11.71 42.90
N PHE A 103 5.09 12.38 42.60
CA PHE A 103 4.09 11.93 41.63
C PHE A 103 4.60 12.00 40.19
N PHE A 104 5.39 13.04 39.86
CA PHE A 104 6.05 13.19 38.56
C PHE A 104 7.32 12.34 38.43
N SER A 105 8.01 12.01 39.53
CA SER A 105 9.25 11.22 39.54
C SER A 105 9.01 9.72 39.74
N THR A 106 7.77 9.29 39.91
CA THR A 106 7.38 7.86 39.95
C THR A 106 6.60 7.42 38.72
N THR A 107 6.39 8.31 37.75
CA THR A 107 6.04 7.88 36.39
C THR A 107 7.35 7.56 35.68
N GLU A 108 7.95 6.41 36.02
CA GLU A 108 8.82 5.74 35.07
C GLU A 108 7.93 5.44 33.86
N GLU A 109 8.12 6.19 32.77
CA GLU A 109 7.61 5.78 31.47
C GLU A 109 8.13 4.37 31.23
N ASN A 110 7.22 3.40 31.30
CA ASN A 110 7.53 2.02 31.02
C ASN A 110 8.07 1.98 29.58
N PRO A 111 9.37 1.71 29.33
CA PRO A 111 9.95 1.83 28.00
C PRO A 111 9.55 0.67 27.09
N TYR A 112 8.61 -0.18 27.50
CA TYR A 112 7.91 -1.05 26.58
C TYR A 112 6.92 -0.21 25.79
N THR A 113 7.44 0.54 24.81
CA THR A 113 6.63 0.90 23.65
C THR A 113 6.08 -0.42 23.12
N GLU A 114 4.77 -0.61 23.13
CA GLU A 114 4.15 -1.81 22.58
C GLU A 114 4.47 -1.83 21.08
N VAL A 115 5.47 -2.62 20.73
CA VAL A 115 5.97 -2.72 19.38
C VAL A 115 4.92 -3.46 18.55
N ALA A 116 4.26 -2.76 17.63
CA ALA A 116 3.26 -3.36 16.77
C ALA A 116 3.97 -4.19 15.68
N VAL A 117 3.90 -5.52 15.80
CA VAL A 117 4.31 -6.44 14.73
C VAL A 117 3.19 -6.47 13.70
N VAL A 118 3.39 -5.78 12.59
CA VAL A 118 2.38 -5.66 11.53
C VAL A 118 2.46 -6.83 10.56
N PHE A 119 3.67 -7.35 10.33
CA PHE A 119 3.91 -8.32 9.27
C PHE A 119 5.17 -9.13 9.59
N PRO A 120 5.11 -10.39 10.05
CA PRO A 120 6.31 -11.19 10.29
C PRO A 120 6.87 -11.76 8.97
N ALA A 121 8.19 -11.96 8.86
CA ALA A 121 8.81 -12.67 7.74
C ALA A 121 8.37 -14.14 7.69
N SER A 122 8.28 -14.72 6.49
CA SER A 122 7.90 -16.12 6.29
C SER A 122 9.13 -17.02 6.33
N GLU A 123 9.07 -18.08 7.13
CA GLU A 123 10.11 -19.13 7.22
C GLU A 123 9.95 -20.23 6.16
N ARG A 124 8.90 -20.16 5.33
CA ARG A 124 8.64 -21.17 4.29
C ARG A 124 9.68 -21.11 3.18
N VAL A 125 9.83 -22.22 2.46
CA VAL A 125 10.60 -22.23 1.21
C VAL A 125 9.91 -21.29 0.22
N GLN A 126 10.66 -20.36 -0.34
CA GLN A 126 10.12 -19.38 -1.28
C GLN A 126 10.12 -19.96 -2.71
N SER A 127 9.33 -21.01 -2.92
CA SER A 127 9.09 -21.66 -4.22
C SER A 127 7.69 -21.37 -4.75
N ILE A 128 7.59 -21.16 -6.07
CA ILE A 128 6.31 -21.19 -6.77
C ILE A 128 5.88 -22.64 -6.90
N GLU A 129 4.66 -22.94 -6.46
CA GLU A 129 4.16 -24.30 -6.29
C GLU A 129 2.80 -24.47 -6.97
N LEU A 130 2.66 -25.57 -7.70
CA LEU A 130 1.39 -26.05 -8.23
C LEU A 130 0.93 -27.22 -7.38
N GLN A 131 -0.21 -27.10 -6.70
CA GLN A 131 -0.91 -28.22 -6.11
C GLN A 131 -1.96 -28.73 -7.09
N THR A 132 -1.87 -30.02 -7.45
CA THR A 132 -2.80 -30.69 -8.37
C THR A 132 -4.05 -31.19 -7.65
N GLY A 133 -5.07 -31.60 -8.40
CA GLY A 133 -6.36 -32.00 -7.83
C GLY A 133 -6.33 -33.26 -6.96
N ASP A 134 -5.30 -34.08 -7.10
CA ASP A 134 -4.99 -35.23 -6.24
C ASP A 134 -4.15 -34.85 -5.00
N GLY A 135 -3.81 -33.57 -4.84
CA GLY A 135 -3.06 -33.04 -3.70
C GLY A 135 -1.54 -33.08 -3.85
N GLN A 136 -0.99 -33.53 -4.98
CA GLN A 136 0.45 -33.50 -5.20
C GLN A 136 0.94 -32.05 -5.36
N ILE A 137 2.05 -31.72 -4.70
CA ILE A 137 2.71 -30.40 -4.80
C ILE A 137 3.91 -30.51 -5.73
N VAL A 138 3.93 -29.67 -6.78
CA VAL A 138 4.99 -29.63 -7.79
C VAL A 138 5.59 -28.23 -7.84
N PRO A 139 6.88 -28.05 -7.48
CA PRO A 139 7.58 -26.79 -7.68
C PRO A 139 7.67 -26.43 -9.16
N VAL A 140 7.18 -25.25 -9.55
CA VAL A 140 7.00 -24.86 -10.95
C VAL A 140 8.30 -24.39 -11.62
N THR A 141 9.25 -23.89 -10.84
CA THR A 141 10.47 -23.22 -11.36
C THR A 141 11.61 -24.16 -11.76
N SER A 142 11.49 -25.47 -11.53
CA SER A 142 12.56 -26.40 -11.91
C SER A 142 12.27 -27.05 -13.25
N GLU A 143 13.23 -26.93 -14.18
CA GLU A 143 13.22 -27.66 -15.46
C GLU A 143 13.02 -29.18 -15.26
N ALA A 144 13.55 -29.71 -14.15
CA ALA A 144 13.37 -31.10 -13.75
C ALA A 144 11.90 -31.52 -13.56
N ASN A 145 11.01 -30.58 -13.24
CA ASN A 145 9.60 -30.83 -12.99
C ASN A 145 8.71 -30.64 -14.24
N LYS A 146 9.25 -30.25 -15.40
CA LYS A 146 8.46 -30.08 -16.64
C LYS A 146 7.63 -31.31 -16.99
N HIS A 147 8.18 -32.51 -16.83
CA HIS A 147 7.45 -33.74 -17.07
C HIS A 147 6.31 -33.97 -16.06
N LEU A 148 6.47 -33.55 -14.80
CA LEU A 148 5.40 -33.63 -13.80
C LEU A 148 4.28 -32.63 -14.12
N LEU A 149 4.63 -31.39 -14.50
CA LEU A 149 3.67 -30.38 -14.94
C LEU A 149 2.90 -30.83 -16.17
N ALA A 150 3.57 -31.45 -17.16
CA ALA A 150 2.93 -31.93 -18.39
C ALA A 150 1.82 -32.95 -18.12
N LYS A 151 1.93 -33.78 -17.06
CA LYS A 151 0.86 -34.70 -16.65
C LYS A 151 -0.41 -34.02 -16.16
N THR A 152 -0.33 -32.73 -15.84
CA THR A 152 -1.47 -31.92 -15.37
C THR A 152 -2.16 -31.16 -16.51
N GLY A 153 -1.68 -31.32 -17.75
CA GLY A 153 -2.08 -30.52 -18.92
C GLY A 153 -1.37 -29.16 -19.01
N ALA A 154 -0.46 -28.87 -18.08
CA ALA A 154 0.27 -27.60 -18.01
C ALA A 154 1.68 -27.72 -18.58
N GLN A 155 2.15 -26.68 -19.27
CA GLN A 155 3.49 -26.59 -19.82
C GLN A 155 4.18 -25.34 -19.30
N LEU A 156 5.44 -25.46 -18.89
CA LEU A 156 6.25 -24.33 -18.48
C LEU A 156 6.99 -23.76 -19.69
N GLU A 157 6.62 -22.55 -20.12
CA GLU A 157 7.16 -21.85 -21.28
C GLU A 157 7.47 -20.39 -20.90
N ASN A 158 8.68 -19.91 -21.19
CA ASN A 158 9.09 -18.51 -20.94
C ASN A 158 8.70 -17.99 -19.55
N GLU A 159 9.01 -18.77 -18.50
CA GLU A 159 8.71 -18.43 -17.11
C GLU A 159 7.20 -18.25 -16.81
N SER A 160 6.34 -18.83 -17.65
CA SER A 160 4.90 -18.87 -17.46
C SER A 160 4.38 -20.30 -17.52
N LEU A 161 3.35 -20.60 -16.72
CA LEU A 161 2.64 -21.86 -16.79
C LEU A 161 1.47 -21.73 -17.77
N ARG A 162 1.46 -22.53 -18.83
CA ARG A 162 0.45 -22.48 -19.89
C ARG A 162 -0.36 -23.77 -19.91
N TYR A 163 -1.68 -23.66 -19.83
CA TYR A 163 -2.58 -24.75 -20.18
C TYR A 163 -2.89 -24.69 -21.67
N GLN A 164 -2.73 -25.81 -22.36
CA GLN A 164 -3.15 -25.93 -23.75
C GLN A 164 -4.62 -26.35 -23.81
N HIS A 165 -5.35 -25.84 -24.78
CA HIS A 165 -6.74 -26.23 -25.03
C HIS A 165 -6.77 -27.70 -25.46
N VAL A 166 -7.11 -28.61 -24.54
CA VAL A 166 -7.23 -30.03 -24.85
C VAL A 166 -8.64 -30.26 -25.40
N THR A 167 -8.74 -30.40 -26.72
CA THR A 167 -9.99 -30.71 -27.44
C THR A 167 -10.58 -32.09 -27.12
N GLU A 168 -9.83 -32.98 -26.47
CA GLU A 168 -10.30 -34.30 -26.08
C GLU A 168 -10.79 -34.35 -24.63
N ALA A 169 -12.05 -34.78 -24.49
CA ALA A 169 -12.81 -34.79 -23.25
C ALA A 169 -12.36 -35.83 -22.20
N GLU A 170 -11.18 -36.44 -22.34
CA GLU A 170 -10.80 -37.65 -21.58
C GLU A 170 -10.21 -37.38 -20.17
N GLU A 171 -9.56 -36.25 -19.93
CA GLU A 171 -9.02 -35.91 -18.61
C GLU A 171 -10.12 -35.42 -17.65
N PRO A 172 -10.25 -35.92 -16.41
CA PRO A 172 -11.25 -35.41 -15.46
C PRO A 172 -11.01 -33.92 -15.14
N VAL A 173 -12.09 -33.17 -14.93
CA VAL A 173 -11.98 -31.79 -14.43
C VAL A 173 -11.42 -31.85 -13.02
N ALA A 174 -10.25 -31.25 -12.80
CA ALA A 174 -9.56 -31.23 -11.53
C ALA A 174 -9.25 -29.78 -11.14
N THR A 175 -9.44 -29.46 -9.85
CA THR A 175 -9.09 -28.14 -9.31
C THR A 175 -7.62 -28.12 -8.92
N HIS A 176 -6.88 -27.16 -9.46
CA HIS A 176 -5.49 -26.90 -9.13
C HIS A 176 -5.36 -25.62 -8.30
N ILE A 177 -4.26 -25.51 -7.55
CA ILE A 177 -3.92 -24.33 -6.78
C ILE A 177 -2.51 -23.90 -7.17
N LEU A 178 -2.37 -22.74 -7.80
CA LEU A 178 -1.07 -22.13 -8.06
C LEU A 178 -0.78 -21.13 -6.93
N SER A 179 0.35 -21.32 -6.25
CA SER A 179 0.79 -20.47 -5.14
C SER A 179 2.09 -19.75 -5.50
N THR A 180 2.11 -18.44 -5.28
CA THR A 180 3.31 -17.61 -5.33
C THR A 180 3.80 -17.34 -3.92
N PRO A 181 5.09 -17.55 -3.64
CA PRO A 181 5.66 -17.24 -2.34
C PRO A 181 5.89 -15.72 -2.20
N ARG A 182 6.42 -15.29 -1.06
CA ARG A 182 6.91 -13.91 -0.93
C ARG A 182 8.09 -13.68 -1.86
N GLY A 183 8.19 -12.45 -2.36
CA GLY A 183 9.23 -12.01 -3.29
C GLY A 183 9.24 -12.63 -4.67
N LYS A 184 8.13 -13.26 -5.07
CA LYS A 184 7.97 -13.73 -6.44
C LYS A 184 6.58 -13.39 -6.94
N ASN A 185 6.50 -12.86 -8.14
CA ASN A 185 5.28 -12.89 -8.94
C ASN A 185 5.36 -14.07 -9.93
N PHE A 186 4.24 -14.44 -10.54
CA PHE A 186 4.25 -15.47 -11.57
C PHE A 186 3.09 -15.35 -12.53
N LYS A 187 3.32 -15.72 -13.80
CA LYS A 187 2.29 -15.69 -14.85
C LYS A 187 1.76 -17.09 -15.13
N ILE A 188 0.44 -17.21 -15.21
CA ILE A 188 -0.27 -18.38 -15.72
C ILE A 188 -1.17 -17.99 -16.91
N VAL A 189 -1.23 -18.84 -17.92
CA VAL A 189 -2.21 -18.77 -19.00
C VAL A 189 -3.17 -19.96 -18.84
N LEU A 190 -4.42 -19.65 -18.56
CA LEU A 190 -5.49 -20.62 -18.35
C LEU A 190 -5.92 -21.25 -19.68
N GLU A 191 -6.67 -22.34 -19.59
CA GLU A 191 -7.09 -23.15 -20.73
C GLU A 191 -7.96 -22.39 -21.76
N ASP A 192 -8.67 -21.34 -21.34
CA ASP A 192 -9.45 -20.45 -22.19
C ASP A 192 -8.62 -19.32 -22.83
N GLY A 193 -7.31 -19.26 -22.55
CA GLY A 193 -6.41 -18.20 -23.01
C GLY A 193 -6.37 -16.97 -22.10
N THR A 194 -7.11 -16.96 -20.99
CA THR A 194 -7.01 -15.87 -19.99
C THR A 194 -5.63 -15.87 -19.36
N GLU A 195 -4.99 -14.70 -19.33
CA GLU A 195 -3.68 -14.51 -18.71
C GLU A 195 -3.84 -13.92 -17.31
N VAL A 196 -3.19 -14.53 -16.32
CA VAL A 196 -3.25 -14.09 -14.92
C VAL A 196 -1.82 -13.93 -14.41
N TRP A 197 -1.52 -12.76 -13.88
CA TRP A 197 -0.31 -12.52 -13.10
C TRP A 197 -0.70 -12.59 -11.64
N LEU A 198 -0.01 -13.41 -10.85
CA LEU A 198 -0.14 -13.45 -9.40
C LEU A 198 1.01 -12.63 -8.81
N ASN A 199 0.69 -11.70 -7.91
CA ASN A 199 1.69 -10.96 -7.13
C ASN A 199 2.18 -11.83 -5.95
N ALA A 200 3.22 -11.39 -5.25
CA ALA A 200 3.78 -12.11 -4.10
C ALA A 200 2.73 -12.53 -3.06
N GLU A 201 2.93 -13.70 -2.45
CA GLU A 201 2.04 -14.28 -1.42
C GLU A 201 0.57 -14.44 -1.88
N SER A 202 0.36 -14.85 -3.13
CA SER A 202 -0.98 -15.04 -3.69
C SER A 202 -1.23 -16.49 -4.08
N LYS A 203 -2.49 -16.90 -4.06
CA LYS A 203 -2.96 -18.21 -4.50
C LYS A 203 -4.13 -18.07 -5.45
N LEU A 204 -4.09 -18.84 -6.54
CA LEU A 204 -5.19 -18.96 -7.49
C LEU A 204 -5.68 -20.40 -7.50
N HIS A 205 -6.95 -20.60 -7.19
CA HIS A 205 -7.67 -21.86 -7.35
C HIS A 205 -8.40 -21.84 -8.69
N TYR A 206 -8.12 -22.80 -9.56
CA TYR A 206 -8.69 -22.83 -10.90
C TYR A 206 -8.83 -24.27 -11.39
N PRO A 207 -9.84 -24.57 -12.23
CA PRO A 207 -9.93 -25.87 -12.85
C PRO A 207 -8.89 -25.98 -13.97
N ASN A 208 -8.37 -27.19 -14.20
CA ASN A 208 -7.48 -27.50 -15.33
C ASN A 208 -8.14 -27.23 -16.71
N ARG A 209 -9.48 -27.21 -16.77
CA ARG A 209 -10.30 -26.79 -17.90
C ARG A 209 -11.63 -26.22 -17.43
N PHE A 210 -12.19 -25.23 -18.16
CA PHE A 210 -13.48 -24.68 -17.79
C PHE A 210 -14.65 -25.48 -18.38
N ALA A 211 -15.23 -26.37 -17.57
CA ALA A 211 -16.45 -27.10 -17.92
C ALA A 211 -17.71 -26.29 -17.58
N GLY A 212 -18.67 -26.23 -18.50
CA GLY A 212 -19.98 -25.64 -18.26
C GLY A 212 -20.18 -24.24 -18.85
N LYS A 213 -21.05 -23.45 -18.21
CA LYS A 213 -21.52 -22.14 -18.70
C LYS A 213 -20.72 -20.95 -18.20
N GLU A 214 -19.82 -21.14 -17.23
CA GLU A 214 -19.06 -20.08 -16.59
C GLU A 214 -17.60 -20.52 -16.44
N ARG A 215 -16.69 -19.55 -16.37
CA ARG A 215 -15.26 -19.74 -16.14
C ARG A 215 -14.94 -19.20 -14.75
N ARG A 216 -14.90 -20.06 -13.73
CA ARG A 216 -14.81 -19.64 -12.32
C ARG A 216 -13.44 -19.98 -11.72
N VAL A 217 -12.84 -19.00 -11.04
CA VAL A 217 -11.61 -19.13 -10.26
C VAL A 217 -11.78 -18.49 -8.88
N GLU A 218 -10.97 -18.89 -7.90
CA GLU A 218 -10.92 -18.25 -6.59
C GLU A 218 -9.52 -17.69 -6.32
N LEU A 219 -9.45 -16.49 -5.75
CA LEU A 219 -8.22 -15.75 -5.49
C LEU A 219 -8.07 -15.48 -3.99
N GLU A 220 -6.87 -15.74 -3.46
CA GLU A 220 -6.37 -15.19 -2.20
C GLU A 220 -5.09 -14.40 -2.52
N GLY A 221 -4.99 -13.15 -2.06
CA GLY A 221 -3.88 -12.26 -2.38
C GLY A 221 -4.18 -11.34 -3.56
N GLU A 222 -3.19 -11.02 -4.39
CA GLU A 222 -3.34 -10.05 -5.47
C GLU A 222 -3.02 -10.65 -6.83
N ALA A 223 -3.89 -10.39 -7.81
CA ALA A 223 -3.70 -10.80 -9.18
C ALA A 223 -4.24 -9.79 -10.19
N PHE A 224 -3.53 -9.69 -11.31
CA PHE A 224 -3.97 -8.96 -12.49
C PHE A 224 -4.49 -9.95 -13.52
N PHE A 225 -5.69 -9.70 -14.04
CA PHE A 225 -6.37 -10.55 -14.99
C PHE A 225 -6.48 -9.84 -16.35
N HIS A 226 -5.97 -10.48 -17.39
CA HIS A 226 -6.29 -10.15 -18.78
C HIS A 226 -7.19 -11.25 -19.34
N VAL A 227 -8.51 -11.05 -19.21
CA VAL A 227 -9.51 -12.09 -19.48
C VAL A 227 -9.80 -12.22 -20.97
N ALA A 228 -9.71 -13.44 -21.49
CA ALA A 228 -10.06 -13.75 -22.87
C ALA A 228 -11.56 -13.47 -23.11
N LYS A 229 -11.86 -12.85 -24.26
CA LYS A 229 -13.23 -12.49 -24.64
C LYS A 229 -14.07 -13.73 -24.90
N ASP A 230 -15.13 -13.92 -24.11
CA ASP A 230 -16.16 -14.94 -24.34
C ASP A 230 -17.50 -14.44 -23.77
N ALA A 231 -18.37 -13.97 -24.66
CA ALA A 231 -19.69 -13.43 -24.28
C ALA A 231 -20.68 -14.53 -23.88
N GLY A 232 -20.44 -15.79 -24.25
CA GLY A 232 -21.30 -16.92 -23.94
C GLY A 232 -21.01 -17.56 -22.58
N ARG A 233 -19.78 -17.36 -22.06
CA ARG A 233 -19.34 -17.90 -20.77
C ARG A 233 -18.64 -16.81 -19.92
N PRO A 234 -19.33 -16.18 -18.96
CA PRO A 234 -18.70 -15.17 -18.11
C PRO A 234 -17.54 -15.75 -17.30
N PHE A 235 -16.51 -14.92 -17.09
CA PHE A 235 -15.40 -15.22 -16.20
C PHE A 235 -15.69 -14.62 -14.82
N ILE A 236 -15.53 -15.44 -13.79
CA ILE A 236 -15.87 -15.11 -12.41
C ILE A 236 -14.65 -15.30 -11.53
N VAL A 237 -14.21 -14.24 -10.86
CA VAL A 237 -13.18 -14.32 -9.82
C VAL A 237 -13.83 -14.09 -8.48
N LYS A 238 -13.73 -15.09 -7.60
CA LYS A 238 -14.23 -15.03 -6.23
C LYS A 238 -13.09 -14.80 -5.25
N SER A 239 -13.30 -13.94 -4.25
CA SER A 239 -12.41 -13.82 -3.10
C SER A 239 -13.22 -13.46 -1.86
N GLY A 240 -13.18 -14.30 -0.82
CA GLY A 240 -14.11 -14.15 0.31
C GLY A 240 -15.56 -14.29 -0.14
N THR A 241 -16.40 -13.31 0.20
CA THR A 241 -17.77 -13.22 -0.31
C THR A 241 -17.89 -12.38 -1.57
N ALA A 242 -16.85 -11.64 -1.94
CA ALA A 242 -16.83 -10.82 -3.15
C ALA A 242 -16.65 -11.67 -4.43
N GLU A 243 -17.45 -11.38 -5.45
CA GLU A 243 -17.35 -11.94 -6.79
C GLU A 243 -17.26 -10.83 -7.82
N THR A 244 -16.34 -10.99 -8.78
CA THR A 244 -16.26 -10.14 -9.97
C THR A 244 -16.67 -10.94 -11.19
N ARG A 245 -17.47 -10.35 -12.07
CA ARG A 245 -18.00 -10.98 -13.28
C ARG A 245 -17.65 -10.15 -14.50
N VAL A 246 -17.02 -10.78 -15.48
CA VAL A 246 -16.53 -10.12 -16.70
C VAL A 246 -16.73 -10.99 -17.94
N LEU A 247 -16.72 -10.38 -19.12
CA LEU A 247 -16.81 -11.08 -20.41
C LEU A 247 -15.53 -11.00 -21.25
N GLY A 248 -14.56 -10.18 -20.84
CA GLY A 248 -13.31 -9.92 -21.57
C GLY A 248 -12.78 -8.55 -21.20
N THR A 249 -12.03 -8.50 -20.11
CA THR A 249 -11.77 -7.31 -19.30
C THR A 249 -10.37 -7.40 -18.71
N GLU A 250 -9.73 -6.26 -18.53
CA GLU A 250 -8.46 -6.11 -17.80
C GLU A 250 -8.74 -5.46 -16.46
N PHE A 251 -8.36 -6.13 -15.36
CA PHE A 251 -8.58 -5.61 -14.01
C PHE A 251 -7.56 -6.20 -13.02
N ASN A 252 -7.32 -5.46 -11.94
CA ASN A 252 -6.57 -5.92 -10.78
C ASN A 252 -7.55 -6.28 -9.66
N PHE A 253 -7.30 -7.38 -8.96
CA PHE A 253 -8.01 -7.73 -7.74
C PHE A 253 -7.00 -7.98 -6.62
N ARG A 254 -6.96 -7.07 -5.64
CA ARG A 254 -6.16 -7.19 -4.41
C ARG A 254 -7.06 -7.63 -3.27
N SER A 255 -6.78 -8.78 -2.68
CA SER A 255 -7.59 -9.40 -1.63
C SER A 255 -6.72 -10.25 -0.69
N TYR A 256 -5.75 -9.61 -0.06
CA TYR A 256 -4.95 -10.23 0.98
C TYR A 256 -5.77 -10.40 2.26
N PRO A 257 -5.61 -11.51 3.01
CA PRO A 257 -6.26 -11.68 4.30
C PRO A 257 -5.93 -10.53 5.27
N HIS A 258 -6.94 -10.04 6.00
CA HIS A 258 -6.79 -8.94 6.98
C HIS A 258 -6.32 -7.60 6.38
N GLU A 259 -6.59 -7.38 5.09
CA GLU A 259 -6.37 -6.12 4.39
C GLU A 259 -7.65 -5.72 3.64
N SER A 260 -7.78 -4.43 3.31
CA SER A 260 -8.89 -3.97 2.47
C SER A 260 -8.78 -4.60 1.08
N ARG A 261 -9.93 -5.00 0.54
CA ARG A 261 -10.00 -5.59 -0.80
C ARG A 261 -10.26 -4.50 -1.82
N HIS A 262 -9.66 -4.63 -2.99
CA HIS A 262 -9.77 -3.64 -4.06
C HIS A 262 -9.95 -4.35 -5.39
N VAL A 263 -10.95 -3.93 -6.15
CA VAL A 263 -11.14 -4.31 -7.55
C VAL A 263 -10.98 -3.06 -8.40
N THR A 264 -9.94 -3.03 -9.22
CA THR A 264 -9.59 -1.87 -10.05
C THR A 264 -9.70 -2.21 -11.52
N LEU A 265 -10.54 -1.48 -12.25
CA LEU A 265 -10.82 -1.74 -13.66
C LEU A 265 -9.88 -0.95 -14.57
N VAL A 266 -9.12 -1.67 -15.41
CA VAL A 266 -8.21 -1.09 -16.41
C VAL A 266 -8.93 -0.85 -17.74
N SER A 267 -9.58 -1.88 -18.27
CA SER A 267 -10.28 -1.83 -19.55
C SER A 267 -11.42 -2.83 -19.60
N GLY A 268 -12.53 -2.48 -20.28
CA GLY A 268 -13.72 -3.32 -20.38
C GLY A 268 -14.80 -2.94 -19.36
N SER A 269 -15.46 -3.95 -18.79
CA SER A 269 -16.51 -3.77 -17.78
C SER A 269 -16.40 -4.87 -16.73
N VAL A 270 -16.59 -4.51 -15.46
CA VAL A 270 -16.64 -5.43 -14.32
C VAL A 270 -17.94 -5.19 -13.58
N ILE A 271 -18.62 -6.28 -13.22
CA ILE A 271 -19.64 -6.24 -12.18
C ILE A 271 -19.03 -6.86 -10.94
N VAL A 272 -19.02 -6.11 -9.85
CA VAL A 272 -18.65 -6.57 -8.51
C VAL A 272 -19.92 -6.85 -7.73
N SER A 273 -19.99 -7.98 -7.06
CA SER A 273 -21.15 -8.40 -6.26
C SER A 273 -20.69 -9.07 -4.97
N ASP A 274 -21.48 -8.95 -3.92
CA ASP A 274 -21.29 -9.71 -2.67
C ASP A 274 -22.22 -10.93 -2.69
N THR A 275 -21.68 -12.14 -2.61
CA THR A 275 -22.47 -13.39 -2.65
C THR A 275 -23.48 -13.52 -1.52
N GLN A 276 -23.36 -12.71 -0.46
CA GLN A 276 -24.31 -12.71 0.67
C GLN A 276 -25.36 -11.59 0.60
N LYS A 277 -25.24 -10.64 -0.34
CA LYS A 277 -26.13 -9.47 -0.44
C LYS A 277 -26.60 -9.28 -1.88
N GLU A 278 -27.82 -8.78 -2.08
CA GLU A 278 -28.33 -8.51 -3.45
C GLU A 278 -27.83 -7.17 -4.04
N ASN A 279 -26.58 -6.81 -3.77
CA ASN A 279 -25.99 -5.57 -4.26
C ASN A 279 -24.96 -5.89 -5.36
N GLU A 280 -25.15 -5.29 -6.53
CA GLU A 280 -24.19 -5.30 -7.62
C GLU A 280 -23.69 -3.88 -7.88
N LEU A 281 -22.41 -3.77 -8.20
CA LEU A 281 -21.74 -2.54 -8.57
C LEU A 281 -21.07 -2.74 -9.92
N GLN A 282 -21.45 -1.95 -10.90
CA GLN A 282 -20.74 -1.89 -12.17
C GLN A 282 -19.60 -0.88 -12.08
N LEU A 283 -18.40 -1.30 -12.44
CA LEU A 283 -17.24 -0.42 -12.57
C LEU A 283 -17.03 0.03 -14.01
N HIS A 284 -16.51 1.24 -14.15
CA HIS A 284 -15.99 1.80 -15.39
C HIS A 284 -14.44 1.84 -15.39
N PRO A 285 -13.80 1.84 -16.57
CA PRO A 285 -12.34 1.99 -16.66
C PRO A 285 -11.81 3.21 -15.89
N GLY A 286 -10.78 2.98 -15.06
CA GLY A 286 -10.19 3.97 -14.18
C GLY A 286 -10.86 4.07 -12.80
N GLU A 287 -11.78 3.17 -12.48
CA GLU A 287 -12.43 3.10 -11.16
C GLU A 287 -11.89 1.94 -10.30
N ASP A 288 -11.80 2.21 -9.01
CA ASP A 288 -11.50 1.27 -7.94
C ASP A 288 -12.72 1.10 -7.03
N ALA A 289 -13.10 -0.15 -6.77
CA ALA A 289 -14.06 -0.52 -5.74
C ALA A 289 -13.32 -1.03 -4.49
N PRO A 290 -13.14 -0.19 -3.46
CA PRO A 290 -12.71 -0.67 -2.17
C PRO A 290 -13.86 -1.43 -1.49
N LEU A 291 -13.54 -2.59 -0.90
CA LEU A 291 -14.44 -3.32 -0.02
C LEU A 291 -13.86 -3.32 1.39
N ASP A 292 -14.74 -3.17 2.37
CA ASP A 292 -14.35 -3.27 3.78
C ASP A 292 -13.99 -4.71 4.18
N GLU A 293 -13.55 -4.90 5.43
CA GLU A 293 -13.16 -6.23 5.94
C GLU A 293 -14.33 -7.25 5.93
N ASN A 294 -15.58 -6.77 5.88
CA ASN A 294 -16.81 -7.56 5.82
C ASN A 294 -17.35 -7.72 4.38
N ASP A 295 -16.52 -7.46 3.37
CA ASP A 295 -16.85 -7.53 1.95
C ASP A 295 -18.01 -6.60 1.53
N SER A 296 -18.29 -5.57 2.34
CA SER A 296 -19.26 -4.55 1.97
C SER A 296 -18.62 -3.56 1.00
N MET A 297 -19.26 -3.41 -0.16
CA MET A 297 -18.82 -2.47 -1.18
C MET A 297 -18.90 -1.04 -0.67
N LEU A 298 -17.79 -0.32 -0.77
CA LEU A 298 -17.74 1.11 -0.54
C LEU A 298 -17.98 1.86 -1.86
N ILE A 299 -18.05 3.19 -1.77
CA ILE A 299 -18.29 4.05 -2.94
C ILE A 299 -17.09 3.90 -3.91
N PRO A 300 -17.32 3.57 -5.20
CA PRO A 300 -16.26 3.53 -6.18
C PRO A 300 -15.58 4.90 -6.31
N ARG A 301 -14.28 4.88 -6.53
CA ARG A 301 -13.49 6.11 -6.71
C ARG A 301 -12.67 6.03 -7.99
N LYS A 302 -12.46 7.18 -8.63
CA LYS A 302 -11.51 7.29 -9.74
C LYS A 302 -10.10 7.22 -9.21
N VAL A 303 -9.26 6.44 -9.88
CA VAL A 303 -7.86 6.23 -9.49
C VAL A 303 -6.94 6.31 -10.70
N ASP A 304 -5.65 6.54 -10.44
CA ASP A 304 -4.62 6.28 -11.43
C ASP A 304 -4.36 4.77 -11.46
N ILE A 305 -4.74 4.12 -12.56
CA ILE A 305 -4.61 2.67 -12.73
C ILE A 305 -3.16 2.21 -12.54
N ASN A 306 -2.18 3.07 -12.87
CA ASN A 306 -0.76 2.72 -12.76
C ASN A 306 -0.38 2.31 -11.32
N GLU A 307 -1.01 2.88 -10.29
CA GLU A 307 -0.75 2.51 -8.89
C GLU A 307 -1.11 1.05 -8.58
N TYR A 308 -2.12 0.52 -9.27
CA TYR A 308 -2.67 -0.81 -9.03
C TYR A 308 -2.08 -1.90 -9.94
N VAL A 309 -1.36 -1.51 -11.01
CA VAL A 309 -0.73 -2.45 -11.95
C VAL A 309 0.79 -2.32 -12.03
N ALA A 310 1.39 -1.27 -11.44
CA ALA A 310 2.84 -1.04 -11.40
C ALA A 310 3.64 -2.26 -10.92
N TRP A 311 3.05 -3.05 -10.02
CA TRP A 311 3.68 -4.25 -9.48
C TRP A 311 4.02 -5.31 -10.52
N LYS A 312 3.25 -5.36 -11.61
CA LYS A 312 3.47 -6.27 -12.75
C LYS A 312 4.69 -5.84 -13.57
N GLU A 313 5.02 -4.56 -13.55
CA GLU A 313 6.17 -3.94 -14.20
C GLU A 313 7.32 -3.72 -13.20
N ASP A 314 7.39 -4.53 -12.15
CA ASP A 314 8.43 -4.51 -11.12
C ASP A 314 8.60 -3.17 -10.39
N LEU A 315 7.51 -2.43 -10.18
CA LEU A 315 7.52 -1.15 -9.46
C LEU A 315 6.70 -1.19 -8.16
N PHE A 316 7.19 -0.47 -7.15
CA PHE A 316 6.36 0.08 -6.08
C PHE A 316 5.85 1.44 -6.54
N CYS A 317 4.55 1.67 -6.48
CA CYS A 317 3.94 2.95 -6.83
C CYS A 317 2.74 3.21 -5.91
N PHE A 318 2.87 4.20 -5.05
CA PHE A 318 1.87 4.57 -4.06
C PHE A 318 1.68 6.09 -4.08
N ARG A 319 0.42 6.53 -4.15
CA ARG A 319 0.07 7.95 -3.97
C ARG A 319 -0.85 8.10 -2.77
N GLU A 320 -0.49 9.03 -1.90
CA GLU A 320 -1.22 9.31 -0.65
C GLU A 320 -1.62 8.04 0.11
N ALA A 321 -0.76 7.02 0.12
CA ALA A 321 -1.04 5.74 0.76
C ALA A 321 -0.55 5.75 2.21
N GLN A 322 -1.21 4.98 3.07
CA GLN A 322 -0.76 4.85 4.46
C GLN A 322 0.57 4.08 4.50
N LEU A 323 1.47 4.50 5.39
CA LEU A 323 2.78 3.88 5.53
C LEU A 323 2.67 2.39 5.83
N VAL A 324 1.66 1.95 6.59
CA VAL A 324 1.39 0.54 6.84
C VAL A 324 1.17 -0.26 5.55
N GLU A 325 0.47 0.29 4.55
CA GLU A 325 0.21 -0.39 3.28
C GLU A 325 1.50 -0.52 2.45
N ILE A 326 2.29 0.56 2.40
CA ILE A 326 3.59 0.59 1.74
C ILE A 326 4.52 -0.45 2.37
N MET A 327 4.63 -0.44 3.69
CA MET A 327 5.53 -1.35 4.39
C MET A 327 5.07 -2.80 4.31
N LYS A 328 3.76 -3.09 4.31
CA LYS A 328 3.24 -4.45 4.04
C LYS A 328 3.64 -4.92 2.64
N ALA A 329 3.52 -4.06 1.62
CA ALA A 329 3.94 -4.41 0.26
C ALA A 329 5.44 -4.68 0.15
N ILE A 330 6.27 -3.82 0.76
CA ILE A 330 7.74 -4.01 0.84
C ILE A 330 8.08 -5.30 1.60
N GLY A 331 7.45 -5.54 2.76
CA GLY A 331 7.66 -6.75 3.57
C GLY A 331 7.28 -8.03 2.82
N ARG A 332 6.17 -8.00 2.07
CA ARG A 332 5.71 -9.13 1.23
C ARG A 332 6.66 -9.40 0.07
N TRP A 333 7.19 -8.36 -0.56
CA TRP A 333 8.12 -8.49 -1.67
C TRP A 333 9.52 -8.93 -1.22
N TYR A 334 10.10 -8.34 -0.18
CA TYR A 334 11.45 -8.74 0.26
C TYR A 334 11.46 -9.89 1.28
N ASN A 335 10.28 -10.41 1.64
CA ASN A 335 10.10 -11.36 2.74
C ASN A 335 10.71 -10.86 4.07
N LEU A 336 10.40 -9.62 4.44
CA LEU A 336 10.91 -8.96 5.65
C LEU A 336 9.81 -8.81 6.70
N SER A 337 10.23 -8.83 7.96
CA SER A 337 9.36 -8.52 9.10
C SER A 337 9.21 -7.00 9.23
N ILE A 338 7.99 -6.50 9.34
CA ILE A 338 7.69 -5.08 9.51
C ILE A 338 7.21 -4.84 10.93
N VAL A 339 7.89 -3.89 11.57
CA VAL A 339 7.70 -3.57 12.96
C VAL A 339 7.60 -2.07 13.12
N PHE A 340 6.51 -1.60 13.72
CA PHE A 340 6.33 -0.18 14.06
C PHE A 340 6.60 0.01 15.54
N ALA A 341 7.61 0.84 15.84
CA ALA A 341 7.88 1.27 17.21
C ALA A 341 6.85 2.30 17.70
N ASP A 342 6.17 2.99 16.78
CA ASP A 342 5.10 3.94 17.06
C ASP A 342 3.89 3.65 16.15
N GLU A 343 2.75 3.27 16.74
CA GLU A 343 1.53 2.93 16.00
C GLU A 343 1.01 4.13 15.20
N ALA A 344 1.15 5.37 15.71
CA ALA A 344 0.66 6.55 15.01
C ALA A 344 1.33 6.75 13.63
N SER A 345 2.60 6.37 13.49
CA SER A 345 3.32 6.43 12.22
C SER A 345 2.77 5.48 11.14
N MET A 346 2.01 4.44 11.51
CA MET A 346 1.34 3.53 10.56
C MET A 346 0.37 4.27 9.62
N HIS A 347 -0.24 5.35 10.14
CA HIS A 347 -1.26 6.13 9.43
C HIS A 347 -0.69 7.35 8.70
N TYR A 348 0.63 7.55 8.69
CA TYR A 348 1.24 8.63 7.91
C TYR A 348 1.06 8.35 6.42
N HIS A 349 0.74 9.39 5.65
CA HIS A 349 0.51 9.27 4.22
C HIS A 349 1.78 9.64 3.43
N PHE A 350 2.07 8.82 2.42
CA PHE A 350 3.26 8.95 1.58
C PHE A 350 2.89 8.87 0.10
N ASN A 351 3.63 9.65 -0.70
CA ASN A 351 3.82 9.36 -2.11
C ASN A 351 5.16 8.63 -2.21
N PHE A 352 5.15 7.39 -2.70
CA PHE A 352 6.33 6.54 -2.71
C PHE A 352 6.44 5.76 -4.01
N TRP A 353 7.63 5.77 -4.59
CA TRP A 353 7.96 4.99 -5.77
C TRP A 353 9.36 4.40 -5.62
N ALA A 354 9.55 3.18 -6.10
CA ALA A 354 10.84 2.50 -6.15
C ALA A 354 10.77 1.29 -7.10
N GLU A 355 11.92 0.88 -7.63
CA GLU A 355 12.02 -0.39 -8.36
C GLU A 355 12.02 -1.57 -7.37
N ARG A 356 11.30 -2.63 -7.70
CA ARG A 356 11.25 -3.87 -6.90
C ARG A 356 12.51 -4.72 -7.05
N THR A 357 13.23 -4.50 -8.14
CA THR A 357 14.54 -5.11 -8.46
C THR A 357 15.66 -4.52 -7.61
N ASP A 358 15.47 -3.34 -7.02
CA ASP A 358 16.43 -2.74 -6.10
C ASP A 358 16.57 -3.57 -4.81
N GLN A 359 17.73 -3.43 -4.17
CA GLN A 359 17.95 -4.00 -2.84
C GLN A 359 17.09 -3.26 -1.79
N PRO A 360 16.59 -3.96 -0.76
CA PRO A 360 15.70 -3.35 0.23
C PRO A 360 16.32 -2.14 0.93
N GLU A 361 17.63 -2.11 1.15
CA GLU A 361 18.34 -0.96 1.73
C GLU A 361 18.19 0.31 0.89
N GLN A 362 18.21 0.17 -0.44
CA GLN A 362 18.05 1.29 -1.37
C GLN A 362 16.60 1.82 -1.34
N VAL A 363 15.62 0.91 -1.32
CA VAL A 363 14.20 1.26 -1.18
C VAL A 363 13.95 2.00 0.14
N LEU A 364 14.52 1.53 1.25
CA LEU A 364 14.40 2.19 2.55
C LEU A 364 15.13 3.54 2.61
N LYS A 365 16.25 3.68 1.88
CA LYS A 365 16.92 4.97 1.74
C LYS A 365 16.01 6.01 1.08
N LEU A 366 15.29 5.64 0.02
CA LEU A 366 14.29 6.52 -0.62
C LEU A 366 13.16 6.87 0.35
N LEU A 367 12.65 5.90 1.11
CA LEU A 367 11.60 6.14 2.10
C LEU A 367 12.05 7.13 3.18
N ASN A 368 13.28 6.97 3.69
CA ASN A 368 13.87 7.83 4.71
C ASN A 368 14.15 9.25 4.21
N GLN A 369 14.37 9.46 2.91
CA GLN A 369 14.57 10.78 2.33
C GLN A 369 13.32 11.68 2.42
N VAL A 370 12.14 11.09 2.60
CA VAL A 370 10.89 11.84 2.81
C VAL A 370 10.89 12.56 4.16
N GLY A 371 11.71 12.13 5.13
CA GLY A 371 11.88 12.87 6.38
C GLY A 371 10.67 12.87 7.33
N LYS A 372 9.77 11.88 7.21
CA LYS A 372 8.63 11.67 8.15
C LYS A 372 8.87 10.59 9.19
N VAL A 373 9.68 9.60 8.87
CA VAL A 373 10.00 8.44 9.71
C VAL A 373 11.45 8.03 9.50
N LYS A 374 11.95 7.20 10.42
CA LYS A 374 13.21 6.48 10.27
C LYS A 374 12.93 4.98 10.19
N ALA A 375 13.17 4.41 9.02
CA ALA A 375 13.12 2.98 8.76
C ALA A 375 14.54 2.39 8.76
N THR A 376 14.79 1.37 9.57
CA THR A 376 16.08 0.67 9.66
C THR A 376 15.91 -0.82 9.42
N LEU A 377 16.77 -1.40 8.59
CA LEU A 377 16.82 -2.84 8.33
C LEU A 377 17.91 -3.50 9.18
N GLU A 378 17.52 -4.47 10.00
CA GLU A 378 18.41 -5.30 10.82
C GLU A 378 18.06 -6.77 10.60
N GLY A 379 18.96 -7.52 9.96
CA GLY A 379 18.69 -8.92 9.59
C GLY A 379 17.50 -9.02 8.64
N ASN A 380 16.43 -9.71 9.06
CA ASN A 380 15.18 -9.85 8.30
C ASN A 380 14.05 -8.94 8.81
N ARG A 381 14.37 -7.86 9.53
CA ARG A 381 13.40 -6.99 10.19
C ARG A 381 13.62 -5.53 9.83
N ILE A 382 12.56 -4.88 9.38
CA ILE A 382 12.48 -3.42 9.24
C ILE A 382 11.76 -2.87 10.46
N THR A 383 12.42 -1.97 11.17
CA THR A 383 11.84 -1.21 12.28
C THR A 383 11.57 0.22 11.82
N ILE A 384 10.32 0.66 11.96
CA ILE A 384 9.88 2.02 11.69
C ILE A 384 9.77 2.76 13.02
N SER A 385 10.47 3.87 13.12
CA SER A 385 10.46 4.77 14.27
C SER A 385 10.17 6.19 13.84
N LYS A 386 9.62 7.00 14.74
CA LYS A 386 9.51 8.44 14.54
C LYS A 386 10.91 9.06 14.49
N LEU A 387 11.07 10.12 13.71
CA LEU A 387 12.33 10.88 13.63
C LEU A 387 12.65 11.63 14.92
#